data_AF-A0A3A0CEG3-F1
#
_entry.id   AF-A0A3A0CEG3-F1
#
_cell.length_a   1.000
_cell.length_b   1.000
_cell.length_c   1.000
_cell.angle_alpha   90.00
_cell.angle_beta   90.00
_cell.angle_gamma   90.00
#
_symmetry.space_group_name_H-M   'P 1'
#
loop_
_entity.id
_entity.type
_entity.pdbx_description
1 polymer ?
#
loop_
_entity_poly.entity_id
_entity_poly.type
_entity_poly.pdbx_seq_one_letter_code
_entity_poly.pdbx_strand_id
1 'polypeptide(L)' 'MSSGERVGLLFKATWLCLFWLAPNASMGQVVATLDATLQLRTVDGITVPHQNGIPIPSFEKQE' A
#
# COMPACT_ATOMS: atom_id res chain seq x y z
N MET A 1 15.89 -0.33 -46.23
CA MET A 1 14.82 0.09 -45.31
C MET A 1 14.72 1.60 -45.33
N SER A 2 13.70 2.10 -46.02
CA SER A 2 13.37 3.52 -46.22
C SER A 2 13.06 4.19 -44.87
N SER A 3 13.33 5.50 -44.77
CA SER A 3 13.14 6.27 -43.54
C SER A 3 11.70 6.15 -42.98
N GLY A 4 10.69 6.09 -43.86
CA GLY A 4 9.29 5.93 -43.45
C GLY A 4 8.96 4.57 -42.81
N GLU A 5 9.67 3.50 -43.20
CA GLU A 5 9.45 2.16 -42.64
C GLU A 5 9.97 2.08 -41.19
N ARG A 6 11.01 2.85 -40.86
CA ARG A 6 11.58 2.92 -39.51
C ARG A 6 10.62 3.63 -38.54
N VAL A 7 10.00 4.72 -38.96
CA VAL A 7 9.04 5.47 -38.14
C VAL A 7 7.80 4.62 -37.84
N GLY A 8 7.29 3.89 -38.84
CA GLY A 8 6.17 2.97 -38.64
C GLY A 8 6.49 1.83 -37.67
N LEU A 9 7.72 1.29 -37.72
CA LEU A 9 8.18 0.26 -36.79
C LEU A 9 8.28 0.81 -35.36
N LEU A 10 8.84 2.01 -35.19
CA LEU A 10 9.00 2.67 -33.89
C LEU A 10 7.63 2.96 -33.26
N PHE A 11 6.66 3.45 -34.02
CA PHE A 11 5.30 3.66 -33.52
C PHE A 11 4.68 2.35 -33.03
N LYS A 12 4.77 1.27 -33.82
CA LYS A 12 4.24 -0.05 -33.42
C LYS A 12 4.94 -0.58 -32.17
N ALA A 13 6.25 -0.40 -32.05
CA ALA A 13 7.02 -0.80 -30.88
C ALA A 13 6.59 0.00 -29.63
N THR A 14 6.41 1.32 -29.75
CA THR A 14 5.91 2.16 -28.66
C THR A 14 4.53 1.71 -28.18
N TRP A 15 3.61 1.40 -29.09
CA TRP A 15 2.29 0.86 -28.74
C TRP A 15 2.38 -0.50 -28.04
N LEU A 16 3.26 -1.39 -28.51
CA LEU A 16 3.48 -2.69 -27.88
C LEU A 16 4.07 -2.56 -26.48
N CYS A 17 5.01 -1.63 -26.28
CA CYS A 17 5.60 -1.32 -24.98
C CYS A 17 4.56 -0.75 -24.00
N LEU A 18 3.69 0.15 -24.46
CA LEU A 18 2.61 0.70 -23.62
C LEU A 18 1.60 -0.36 -23.21
N PHE A 19 1.29 -1.31 -24.09
CA PHE A 19 0.42 -2.44 -23.76
C PHE A 19 1.06 -3.38 -22.72
N TRP A 20 2.36 -3.64 -22.83
CA TRP A 20 3.11 -4.48 -21.86
C TRP A 20 3.40 -3.79 -20.53
N LEU A 21 3.57 -2.46 -20.52
CA LEU A 21 3.85 -1.68 -19.31
C LEU A 21 2.56 -1.23 -18.59
N ALA A 22 1.39 -1.58 -19.12
CA ALA A 22 0.14 -1.34 -18.42
C ALA A 22 0.23 -2.03 -17.06
N PRO A 23 0.15 -1.29 -15.94
CA PRO A 23 0.17 -1.90 -14.62
C PRO A 23 -1.00 -2.87 -14.57
N ASN A 24 -0.71 -4.14 -14.31
CA ASN A 24 -1.74 -5.13 -14.04
C ASN A 24 -2.55 -4.58 -12.87
N ALA A 25 -3.74 -4.03 -13.12
CA ALA A 25 -4.64 -3.50 -12.10
C ALA A 25 -5.14 -4.58 -11.12
N SER A 26 -4.66 -5.82 -11.31
CA SER A 26 -4.81 -6.98 -10.44
C SER A 26 -3.63 -7.13 -9.44
N MET A 27 -2.87 -6.09 -9.16
CA MET A 27 -2.08 -6.07 -7.93
C MET A 27 -3.08 -5.80 -6.81
N GLY A 28 -3.57 -6.90 -6.25
CA GLY A 28 -4.54 -6.96 -5.17
C GLY A 28 -4.24 -5.84 -4.19
N GLN A 29 -5.30 -5.09 -3.85
CA GLN A 29 -5.24 -3.97 -2.93
C GLN A 29 -4.14 -4.25 -1.93
N VAL A 30 -3.02 -3.53 -2.05
CA VAL A 30 -2.12 -3.34 -0.93
C VAL A 30 -2.95 -2.44 -0.02
N VAL A 31 -3.93 -3.07 0.63
CA VAL A 31 -4.52 -2.56 1.82
C VAL A 31 -3.29 -2.45 2.68
N ALA A 32 -2.81 -1.23 2.85
CA ALA A 32 -2.09 -0.87 4.05
C ALA A 32 -3.05 -1.25 5.16
N THR A 33 -3.04 -2.53 5.53
CA THR A 33 -3.63 -3.01 6.74
C THR A 33 -2.76 -2.29 7.73
N LEU A 34 -3.32 -1.23 8.30
CA LEU A 34 -2.86 -0.71 9.56
C LEU A 34 -3.08 -1.89 10.50
N ASP A 35 -2.13 -2.84 10.49
CA ASP A 35 -2.10 -3.97 11.41
C ASP A 35 -2.37 -3.33 12.75
N ALA A 36 -3.56 -3.65 13.31
CA ALA A 36 -4.22 -2.80 14.27
C ALA A 36 -3.26 -2.59 15.42
N THR A 37 -2.56 -1.47 15.37
CA THR A 37 -1.33 -1.32 16.16
C THR A 37 -1.71 -1.24 17.62
N LEU A 38 -2.97 -0.88 17.88
CA LEU A 38 -3.64 -0.86 19.16
C LEU A 38 -4.07 -2.28 19.59
N GLN A 39 -3.33 -2.84 20.53
CA GLN A 39 -3.64 -4.09 21.22
C GLN A 39 -4.11 -3.78 22.65
N LEU A 40 -5.26 -4.32 23.07
CA LEU A 40 -5.68 -4.22 24.47
C LEU A 40 -5.04 -5.35 25.26
N ARG A 41 -4.29 -5.03 26.32
CA ARG A 41 -3.70 -6.00 27.24
C ARG A 41 -4.20 -5.74 28.65
N THR A 42 -4.60 -6.79 29.34
CA THR A 42 -4.91 -6.72 30.77
C THR A 42 -3.62 -6.81 31.58
N VAL A 43 -3.36 -5.79 32.40
CA VAL A 43 -2.24 -5.75 33.36
C VAL A 43 -2.86 -5.47 34.72
N ASP A 44 -2.64 -6.37 35.69
CA ASP A 44 -3.16 -6.24 37.07
C ASP A 44 -4.68 -5.99 37.16
N GLY A 45 -5.46 -6.55 36.24
CA GLY A 45 -6.91 -6.39 36.18
C GLY A 45 -7.39 -5.13 35.46
N ILE A 46 -6.49 -4.27 34.99
CA ILE A 46 -6.79 -3.04 34.23
C ILE A 46 -6.54 -3.29 32.75
N THR A 47 -7.51 -2.94 31.90
CA THR A 47 -7.37 -3.03 30.44
C THR A 47 -6.60 -1.82 29.92
N VAL A 48 -5.37 -2.03 29.44
CA VAL A 48 -4.47 -0.98 28.96
C VAL A 48 -4.25 -1.12 27.44
N PRO A 49 -4.49 -0.07 26.64
CA PRO A 49 -4.12 -0.09 25.23
C PRO A 49 -2.60 -0.05 25.07
N HIS A 50 -2.08 -0.90 24.19
CA HIS A 50 -0.68 -0.95 23.80
C HIS A 50 -0.58 -0.65 22.31
N GLN A 51 0.40 0.16 21.92
CA GLN A 51 0.74 0.39 20.53
C GLN A 51 2.19 0.03 20.27
N ASN A 52 2.45 -0.89 19.34
CA ASN A 52 3.81 -1.41 19.07
C ASN A 52 4.52 -1.95 20.33
N GLY A 53 3.77 -2.58 21.25
CA GLY A 53 4.30 -3.07 22.52
C GLY A 53 4.53 -1.99 23.60
N ILE A 54 4.22 -0.73 23.30
CA ILE A 54 4.33 0.39 24.25
C ILE A 54 2.93 0.65 24.85
N PRO A 55 2.78 0.67 26.18
CA PRO A 55 1.50 1.04 26.79
C PRO A 55 1.19 2.50 26.49
N ILE A 56 0.00 2.76 25.94
CA ILE A 56 -0.51 4.11 25.74
C ILE A 56 -1.22 4.53 27.02
N PRO A 57 -0.93 5.72 27.56
CA PRO A 57 -1.69 6.25 28.68
C PRO A 57 -3.15 6.41 28.25
N SER A 58 -4.06 5.71 28.92
CA SER A 58 -5.48 6.06 28.86
C SER A 58 -5.60 7.44 29.50
N PHE A 59 -5.77 8.49 28.69
CA PHE A 59 -6.15 9.79 29.21
C PHE A 59 -7.55 9.62 29.81
N GLU A 60 -7.62 9.52 31.13
CA GLU A 60 -8.85 9.73 31.85
C GLU A 60 -9.36 11.10 31.42
N LYS A 61 -10.54 11.16 30.79
CA LYS A 61 -11.19 12.42 30.52
C LYS A 61 -11.48 13.06 31.88
N GLN A 62 -10.69 14.06 32.26
CA GLN A 62 -11.04 14.91 33.40
C GLN A 62 -12.34 15.62 33.04
N GLU A 63 -13.30 15.59 33.97
CA GLU A 63 -14.72 15.98 33.80
C GLU A 63 -14.94 17.30 33.03
#